data_AF-A0A6A3P6F9-F1
#
_entry.id   AF-A0A6A3P6F9-F1
#
_cell.length_a   1.000
_cell.length_b   1.000
_cell.length_c   1.000
_cell.angle_alpha   90.00
_cell.angle_beta   90.00
_cell.angle_gamma   90.00
#
_symmetry.space_group_name_H-M   'P 1'
#
loop_
_entity.id
_entity.type
_entity.pdbx_description
1 polymer ?
#
loop_
_entity_poly.entity_id
_entity_poly.type
_entity_poly.pdbx_seq_one_letter_code
_entity_poly.pdbx_strand_id
1 'polypeptide(L)'
;MEGYDWETLEQTVREIRDNTVTARSRATYQNSYCRFLAWIVRNKPHLTPPPFLESLGDTTEYTMQQLRACIKQHVTQDRSIAPLRFDAFVAADFVTWLVTLKRKDGGSLSYSALNTHWAGLFNLFRDYGHTMSKSLESELTNYFKGLKNKIAKSAANGESAVKTGKDPLMFDLYSFLCDKMMAHSSKEMAFAHAYMVIAWNLMCRSSNAFGIR
;
A
#
# COMPACT_ATOMS: atom_id res chain seq x y z
N MET A 1 -37.88 15.57 -25.32
CA MET A 1 -36.45 15.64 -25.03
C MET A 1 -36.28 14.86 -23.74
N GLU A 2 -35.94 13.57 -23.84
CA GLU A 2 -35.77 12.72 -22.66
C GLU A 2 -34.65 13.32 -21.81
N GLY A 3 -34.98 13.69 -20.57
CA GLY A 3 -34.01 14.20 -19.63
C GLY A 3 -33.04 13.07 -19.26
N TYR A 4 -31.75 13.32 -19.41
CA TYR A 4 -30.74 12.39 -18.93
C TYR A 4 -30.85 12.24 -17.41
N ASP A 5 -30.78 11.01 -16.92
CA ASP A 5 -30.62 10.73 -15.51
C ASP A 5 -29.17 11.06 -15.10
N TRP A 6 -28.98 12.29 -14.63
CA TRP A 6 -27.67 12.80 -14.22
C TRP A 6 -27.07 12.04 -13.03
N GLU A 7 -27.91 11.50 -12.13
CA GLU A 7 -27.42 10.75 -10.97
C GLU A 7 -26.77 9.43 -11.42
N THR A 8 -27.42 8.71 -12.34
CA THR A 8 -26.86 7.49 -12.94
C THR A 8 -25.59 7.77 -13.76
N LEU A 9 -25.54 8.89 -14.49
CA LEU A 9 -24.35 9.29 -15.26
C LEU A 9 -23.17 9.63 -14.34
N GLU A 10 -23.40 10.40 -13.28
CA GLU A 10 -22.37 10.72 -12.29
C GLU A 10 -21.85 9.46 -11.59
N GLN A 11 -22.74 8.53 -11.24
CA GLN A 11 -22.38 7.25 -10.65
C GLN A 11 -21.50 6.42 -11.62
N THR A 12 -21.87 6.35 -12.89
CA THR A 12 -21.09 5.65 -13.92
C THR A 12 -19.69 6.27 -14.08
N VAL A 13 -19.58 7.60 -14.10
CA VAL A 13 -18.29 8.30 -14.16
C VAL A 13 -17.41 7.99 -12.94
N ARG A 14 -18.01 7.90 -11.74
CA ARG A 14 -17.30 7.49 -10.52
C ARG A 14 -16.80 6.05 -10.63
N GLU A 15 -17.59 5.12 -11.17
CA GLU A 15 -17.20 3.73 -11.36
C GLU A 15 -16.06 3.56 -12.37
N ILE A 16 -16.08 4.31 -13.48
CA ILE A 16 -15.00 4.32 -14.47
C ILE A 16 -13.68 4.75 -13.80
N ARG A 17 -13.72 5.81 -12.99
CA ARG A 17 -12.57 6.28 -12.22
C ARG A 17 -12.12 5.26 -11.17
N ASP A 18 -13.07 4.54 -10.57
CA ASP A 18 -12.74 3.52 -9.58
C ASP A 18 -12.10 2.26 -10.22
N ASN A 19 -12.35 2.00 -11.50
CA ASN A 19 -11.76 0.88 -12.25
C ASN A 19 -10.29 1.07 -12.65
N THR A 20 -9.66 2.24 -12.37
CA THR A 20 -8.24 2.46 -12.69
C THR A 20 -7.27 1.70 -11.75
N VAL A 21 -7.78 1.11 -10.65
CA VAL A 21 -6.98 0.39 -9.66
C VAL A 21 -7.69 -0.88 -9.23
N THR A 22 -6.98 -2.01 -9.24
CA THR A 22 -7.52 -3.26 -8.73
C THR A 22 -7.92 -3.14 -7.25
N ALA A 23 -8.96 -3.85 -6.83
CA ALA A 23 -9.45 -3.80 -5.44
C ALA A 23 -8.33 -4.07 -4.40
N ARG A 24 -7.42 -5.01 -4.69
CA ARG A 24 -6.26 -5.31 -3.84
C ARG A 24 -5.31 -4.11 -3.69
N SER A 25 -4.97 -3.46 -4.79
CA SER A 25 -4.08 -2.30 -4.76
C SER A 25 -4.74 -1.11 -4.08
N ARG A 26 -6.04 -0.89 -4.33
CA ARG A 26 -6.85 0.15 -3.66
C ARG A 26 -6.84 0.00 -2.15
N ALA A 27 -7.11 -1.21 -1.65
CA ALA A 27 -7.06 -1.49 -0.21
C ALA A 27 -5.67 -1.23 0.37
N THR A 28 -4.60 -1.56 -0.35
CA THR A 28 -3.21 -1.33 0.07
C THR A 28 -2.89 0.17 0.14
N TYR A 29 -3.26 0.93 -0.89
CA TYR A 29 -3.03 2.37 -0.97
C TYR A 29 -3.85 3.14 0.06
N GLN A 30 -5.12 2.80 0.24
CA GLN A 30 -5.97 3.38 1.27
C GLN A 30 -5.43 3.10 2.66
N ASN A 31 -5.05 1.85 2.93
CA ASN A 31 -4.43 1.49 4.21
C ASN A 31 -3.15 2.31 4.45
N SER A 32 -2.37 2.60 3.41
CA SER A 32 -1.18 3.44 3.49
C SER A 32 -1.52 4.89 3.80
N TYR A 33 -2.34 5.55 2.97
CA TYR A 33 -2.61 6.97 3.17
C TYR A 33 -3.43 7.22 4.44
N CYS A 34 -4.29 6.30 4.89
CA CYS A 34 -4.98 6.44 6.18
C CYS A 34 -4.00 6.44 7.35
N ARG A 35 -2.90 5.67 7.24
CA ARG A 35 -1.82 5.69 8.26
C ARG A 35 -1.08 7.02 8.23
N PHE A 36 -0.85 7.59 7.05
CA PHE A 36 -0.26 8.92 6.89
C PHE A 36 -1.18 10.02 7.44
N LEU A 37 -2.46 10.02 7.07
CA LEU A 37 -3.45 10.98 7.55
C LEU A 37 -3.60 10.94 9.07
N ALA A 38 -3.61 9.76 9.70
CA ALA A 38 -3.61 9.65 11.16
C ALA A 38 -2.39 10.34 11.79
N TRP A 39 -1.22 10.22 11.16
CA TRP A 39 -0.03 10.94 11.62
C TRP A 39 -0.16 12.44 11.41
N ILE A 40 -0.72 12.91 10.29
CA ILE A 40 -0.97 14.33 10.03
C ILE A 40 -1.93 14.90 11.07
N VAL A 41 -3.08 14.28 11.32
CA VAL A 41 -4.05 14.74 12.32
C VAL A 41 -3.40 14.90 13.70
N ARG A 42 -2.51 13.97 14.08
CA ARG A 42 -1.84 14.01 15.39
C ARG A 42 -0.67 15.00 15.47
N ASN A 43 0.11 15.17 14.41
CA ASN A 43 1.39 15.87 14.46
C ASN A 43 1.41 17.20 13.68
N LYS A 44 0.52 17.34 12.69
CA LYS A 44 0.40 18.50 11.80
C LYS A 44 -1.08 18.82 11.51
N PRO A 45 -1.91 19.06 12.54
CA PRO A 45 -3.35 19.27 12.36
C PRO A 45 -3.69 20.46 11.45
N HIS A 46 -2.79 21.45 11.32
CA HIS A 46 -2.94 22.58 10.39
C HIS A 46 -2.99 22.18 8.90
N LEU A 47 -2.52 20.98 8.55
CA LEU A 47 -2.63 20.40 7.20
C LEU A 47 -3.94 19.64 6.98
N THR A 48 -4.74 19.41 8.03
CA THR A 48 -6.07 18.82 7.91
C THR A 48 -7.12 19.94 7.84
N PRO A 49 -8.03 19.94 6.85
CA PRO A 49 -9.11 20.92 6.80
C PRO A 49 -10.03 20.82 8.04
N PRO A 50 -10.50 21.96 8.60
CA PRO A 50 -11.41 21.96 9.74
C PRO A 50 -12.67 21.08 9.55
N PRO A 51 -13.35 21.08 8.38
CA PRO A 51 -14.52 20.22 8.17
C PRO A 51 -14.23 18.72 8.34
N PHE A 52 -13.00 18.29 8.01
CA PHE A 52 -12.59 16.91 8.22
C PHE A 52 -12.23 16.64 9.69
N LEU A 53 -11.63 17.59 10.41
CA LEU A 53 -11.37 17.43 11.84
C LEU A 53 -12.67 17.37 12.65
N GLU A 54 -13.64 18.22 12.29
CA GLU A 54 -14.96 18.25 12.92
C GLU A 54 -15.71 16.93 12.71
N SER A 55 -15.63 16.34 11.50
CA SER A 55 -16.28 15.05 11.23
C SER A 55 -15.67 13.89 12.03
N LEU A 56 -14.38 13.95 12.36
CA LEU A 56 -13.73 12.96 13.21
C LEU A 56 -14.15 13.04 14.70
N GLY A 57 -14.67 14.19 15.14
CA GLY A 57 -14.98 14.46 16.55
C GLY A 57 -13.74 14.57 17.45
N ASP A 58 -13.92 14.39 18.76
CA ASP A 58 -12.79 14.35 19.69
C ASP A 58 -12.00 13.03 19.54
N THR A 59 -10.75 13.14 19.12
CA THR A 59 -9.84 12.02 18.89
C THR A 59 -8.60 12.06 19.78
N THR A 60 -8.59 12.89 20.82
CA THR A 60 -7.43 13.09 21.70
C THR A 60 -6.99 11.79 22.38
N GLU A 61 -7.94 11.04 22.93
CA GLU A 61 -7.72 9.77 23.62
C GLU A 61 -7.51 8.57 22.68
N TYR A 62 -7.72 8.74 21.37
CA TYR A 62 -7.59 7.63 20.43
C TYR A 62 -6.12 7.18 20.34
N THR A 63 -5.92 5.87 20.41
CA THR A 63 -4.67 5.26 19.93
C THR A 63 -4.51 5.52 18.43
N MET A 64 -3.28 5.47 17.92
CA MET A 64 -3.02 5.61 16.48
C MET A 64 -3.78 4.58 15.63
N GLN A 65 -4.07 3.40 16.17
CA GLN A 65 -4.84 2.37 15.49
C GLN A 65 -6.34 2.73 15.41
N GLN A 66 -6.92 3.22 16.50
CA GLN A 66 -8.31 3.70 16.53
C GLN A 66 -8.50 4.91 15.61
N LEU A 67 -7.59 5.88 15.66
CA LEU A 67 -7.61 7.05 14.79
C LEU A 67 -7.56 6.65 13.30
N ARG A 68 -6.68 5.71 12.95
CA ARG A 68 -6.60 5.20 11.57
C ARG A 68 -7.90 4.51 11.13
N ALA A 69 -8.54 3.74 12.00
CA ALA A 69 -9.80 3.08 11.68
C ALA A 69 -10.93 4.10 11.47
N CYS A 70 -11.02 5.11 12.32
CA CYS A 70 -11.96 6.22 12.20
C CYS A 70 -11.77 6.98 10.87
N ILE A 71 -10.52 7.38 10.56
CA ILE A 71 -10.21 8.06 9.29
C ILE A 71 -10.57 7.18 8.10
N LYS A 72 -10.26 5.88 8.15
CA LYS A 72 -10.57 4.95 7.06
C LYS A 72 -12.08 4.88 6.78
N GLN A 73 -12.91 4.88 7.83
CA GLN A 73 -14.36 4.92 7.68
C GLN A 73 -14.80 6.18 6.94
N HIS A 74 -14.34 7.36 7.37
CA HIS A 74 -14.70 8.64 6.76
C HIS A 74 -14.30 8.72 5.29
N VAL A 75 -13.04 8.42 4.95
CA VAL A 75 -12.55 8.51 3.55
C VAL A 75 -13.15 7.43 2.63
N THR A 76 -13.78 6.40 3.20
CA THR A 76 -14.50 5.37 2.41
C THR A 76 -15.95 5.78 2.19
N GLN A 77 -16.60 6.39 3.19
CA GLN A 77 -18.01 6.78 3.15
C GLN A 77 -18.22 8.07 2.36
N ASP A 78 -17.38 9.08 2.58
CA ASP A 78 -17.54 10.39 1.99
C ASP A 78 -16.19 10.91 1.45
N ARG A 79 -16.11 11.01 0.12
CA ARG A 79 -14.94 11.55 -0.59
C ARG A 79 -15.09 13.04 -0.93
N SER A 80 -16.21 13.68 -0.57
CA SER A 80 -16.42 15.12 -0.78
C SER A 80 -15.64 15.97 0.21
N ILE A 81 -15.40 15.45 1.43
CA ILE A 81 -14.63 16.13 2.47
C ILE A 81 -13.15 15.75 2.33
N ALA A 82 -12.33 16.71 1.92
CA ALA A 82 -10.89 16.52 1.76
C ALA A 82 -10.20 16.29 3.13
N PRO A 83 -9.40 15.22 3.29
CA PRO A 83 -8.71 14.92 4.55
C PRO A 83 -7.36 15.64 4.68
N LEU A 84 -6.94 16.35 3.64
CA LEU A 84 -5.65 17.02 3.53
C LEU A 84 -5.81 18.34 2.78
N ARG A 85 -5.13 19.39 3.23
CA ARG A 85 -4.94 20.64 2.48
C ARG A 85 -3.88 20.42 1.40
N PHE A 86 -4.32 19.92 0.24
CA PHE A 86 -3.44 19.53 -0.85
C PHE A 86 -2.53 20.66 -1.36
N ASP A 87 -2.98 21.92 -1.29
CA ASP A 87 -2.21 23.08 -1.74
C ASP A 87 -1.11 23.52 -0.75
N ALA A 88 -1.28 23.22 0.53
CA ALA A 88 -0.32 23.56 1.58
C ALA A 88 0.68 22.43 1.89
N PHE A 89 0.39 21.23 1.40
CA PHE A 89 1.19 20.04 1.63
C PHE A 89 2.51 20.08 0.84
N VAL A 90 3.63 19.77 1.51
CA VAL A 90 4.96 19.72 0.89
C VAL A 90 5.62 18.35 1.03
N ALA A 91 6.62 18.06 0.18
CA ALA A 91 7.29 16.76 0.17
C ALA A 91 7.90 16.40 1.54
N ALA A 92 8.43 17.41 2.24
CA ALA A 92 9.01 17.24 3.57
C ALA A 92 8.02 16.68 4.59
N ASP A 93 6.72 17.00 4.50
CA ASP A 93 5.70 16.46 5.42
C ASP A 93 5.60 14.94 5.31
N PHE A 94 5.57 14.45 4.07
CA PHE A 94 5.46 13.03 3.79
C PHE A 94 6.74 12.27 4.11
N VAL A 95 7.89 12.82 3.72
CA VAL A 95 9.18 12.17 3.97
C VAL A 95 9.51 12.14 5.46
N THR A 96 9.13 13.18 6.21
CA THR A 96 9.22 13.19 7.68
C THR A 96 8.42 12.03 8.27
N TRP A 97 7.18 11.84 7.83
CA TRP A 97 6.40 10.69 8.27
C TRP A 97 7.06 9.37 7.90
N LEU A 98 7.55 9.21 6.66
CA LEU A 98 8.19 7.97 6.21
C LEU A 98 9.37 7.55 7.11
N VAL A 99 10.19 8.49 7.58
CA VAL A 99 11.33 8.18 8.45
C VAL A 99 10.94 7.84 9.89
N THR A 100 9.70 8.15 10.31
CA THR A 100 9.16 7.66 11.60
C THR A 100 8.75 6.19 11.55
N LEU A 101 8.59 5.62 10.35
CA LEU A 101 8.10 4.26 10.18
C LEU A 101 9.20 3.23 10.48
N LYS A 102 8.89 2.32 11.40
CA LYS A 102 9.72 1.16 11.73
C LYS A 102 8.97 -0.14 11.51
N ARG A 103 9.74 -1.19 11.20
CA ARG A 103 9.30 -2.59 11.23
C ARG A 103 9.07 -3.02 12.68
N LYS A 104 8.41 -4.17 12.87
CA LYS A 104 8.16 -4.75 14.21
C LYS A 104 9.44 -5.02 14.99
N ASP A 105 10.53 -5.34 14.29
CA ASP A 105 11.88 -5.55 14.85
C ASP A 105 12.62 -4.23 15.14
N GLY A 106 11.98 -3.07 14.97
CA GLY A 106 12.58 -1.75 15.15
C GLY A 106 13.44 -1.28 13.96
N GLY A 107 13.64 -2.12 12.94
CA GLY A 107 14.41 -1.80 11.76
C GLY A 107 13.71 -0.83 10.80
N SER A 108 14.47 -0.23 9.90
CA SER A 108 13.94 0.63 8.84
C SER A 108 13.12 -0.16 7.82
N LEU A 109 12.18 0.52 7.16
CA LEU A 109 11.43 -0.06 6.05
C LEU A 109 12.32 -0.33 4.83
N SER A 110 11.96 -1.35 4.04
CA SER A 110 12.57 -1.59 2.74
C SER A 110 12.16 -0.53 1.72
N TYR A 111 12.97 -0.35 0.66
CA TYR A 111 12.63 0.57 -0.42
C TYR A 111 11.27 0.24 -1.08
N SER A 112 10.96 -1.06 -1.22
CA SER A 112 9.67 -1.51 -1.76
C SER A 112 8.48 -1.07 -0.88
N ALA A 113 8.61 -1.16 0.44
CA ALA A 113 7.55 -0.71 1.36
C ALA A 113 7.38 0.81 1.31
N LEU A 114 8.47 1.57 1.23
CA LEU A 114 8.41 3.02 1.02
C LEU A 114 7.71 3.37 -0.30
N ASN A 115 7.98 2.64 -1.38
CA ASN A 115 7.35 2.85 -2.67
C ASN A 115 5.83 2.55 -2.64
N THR A 116 5.39 1.57 -1.85
CA THR A 116 3.96 1.35 -1.59
C THR A 116 3.33 2.56 -0.90
N HIS A 117 4.04 3.18 0.04
CA HIS A 117 3.57 4.40 0.67
C HIS A 117 3.47 5.57 -0.32
N TRP A 118 4.47 5.72 -1.18
CA TRP A 118 4.47 6.73 -2.25
C TRP A 118 3.27 6.58 -3.19
N ALA A 119 3.02 5.35 -3.67
CA ALA A 119 1.85 5.05 -4.50
C ALA A 119 0.54 5.33 -3.75
N GLY A 120 0.51 5.10 -2.43
CA GLY A 120 -0.60 5.49 -1.56
C GLY A 120 -0.85 7.00 -1.56
N LEU A 121 0.20 7.82 -1.50
CA LEU A 121 0.07 9.28 -1.57
C LEU A 121 -0.46 9.74 -2.94
N PHE A 122 0.07 9.20 -4.04
CA PHE A 122 -0.47 9.48 -5.38
C PHE A 122 -1.95 9.08 -5.48
N ASN A 123 -2.32 7.94 -4.89
CA ASN A 123 -3.71 7.52 -4.88
C ASN A 123 -4.59 8.46 -4.05
N LEU A 124 -4.08 9.04 -2.96
CA LEU A 124 -4.81 10.03 -2.17
C LEU A 124 -5.11 11.28 -3.02
N PHE A 125 -4.10 11.84 -3.69
CA PHE A 125 -4.29 12.97 -4.62
C PHE A 125 -5.31 12.62 -5.70
N ARG A 126 -5.15 11.45 -6.32
CA ARG A 126 -6.08 10.96 -7.33
C ARG A 126 -7.49 10.73 -6.79
N ASP A 127 -7.69 10.19 -5.60
CA ASP A 127 -9.02 9.89 -5.05
C ASP A 127 -9.81 11.19 -4.80
N TYR A 128 -9.12 12.27 -4.43
CA TYR A 128 -9.72 13.59 -4.16
C TYR A 128 -9.65 14.55 -5.35
N GLY A 129 -9.19 14.09 -6.52
CA GLY A 129 -9.23 14.89 -7.76
C GLY A 129 -8.17 15.99 -7.84
N HIS A 130 -7.13 15.89 -7.01
CA HIS A 130 -6.00 16.80 -7.04
C HIS A 130 -4.86 16.22 -7.87
N THR A 131 -4.20 17.07 -8.64
CA THR A 131 -2.95 16.75 -9.34
C THR A 131 -1.79 17.29 -8.52
N MET A 132 -0.76 16.48 -8.27
CA MET A 132 0.44 16.98 -7.60
C MET A 132 1.13 18.02 -8.49
N SER A 133 1.63 19.09 -7.88
CA SER A 133 2.42 20.07 -8.61
C SER A 133 3.74 19.45 -9.08
N LYS A 134 4.28 19.93 -10.22
CA LYS A 134 5.57 19.45 -10.73
C LYS A 134 6.71 19.64 -9.72
N SER A 135 6.66 20.70 -8.92
CA SER A 135 7.63 20.96 -7.85
C SER A 135 7.57 19.89 -6.78
N LEU A 136 6.37 19.56 -6.30
CA LEU A 136 6.15 18.53 -5.28
C LEU A 136 6.58 17.14 -5.79
N GLU A 137 6.23 16.78 -7.02
CA GLU A 137 6.64 15.50 -7.62
C GLU A 137 8.17 15.40 -7.77
N SER A 138 8.81 16.49 -8.20
CA SER A 138 10.27 16.56 -8.34
C SER A 138 10.98 16.40 -7.00
N GLU A 139 10.52 17.11 -5.95
CA GLU A 139 11.07 16.96 -4.61
C GLU A 139 10.89 15.55 -4.06
N LEU A 140 9.69 14.96 -4.17
CA LEU A 140 9.45 13.58 -3.75
C LEU A 140 10.36 12.60 -4.50
N THR A 141 10.55 12.78 -5.81
CA THR A 141 11.46 11.95 -6.61
C THR A 141 12.90 12.04 -6.10
N ASN A 142 13.38 13.25 -5.79
CA ASN A 142 14.72 13.48 -5.24
C ASN A 142 14.89 12.82 -3.86
N TYR A 143 13.90 12.95 -2.98
CA TYR A 143 13.91 12.28 -1.67
C TYR A 143 13.93 10.76 -1.80
N PHE A 144 13.12 10.18 -2.69
CA PHE A 144 13.09 8.74 -2.91
C PHE A 144 14.40 8.20 -3.50
N LYS A 145 15.04 8.97 -4.39
CA LYS A 145 16.40 8.68 -4.86
C LYS A 145 17.40 8.68 -3.71
N GLY A 146 17.33 9.68 -2.83
CA GLY A 146 18.15 9.75 -1.61
C GLY A 146 17.93 8.56 -0.67
N LEU A 147 16.68 8.19 -0.41
CA LEU A 147 16.30 7.04 0.42
C LEU A 147 16.83 5.72 -0.17
N LYS A 148 16.71 5.53 -1.50
CA LYS A 148 17.26 4.36 -2.19
C LYS A 148 18.77 4.25 -1.96
N ASN A 149 19.49 5.36 -2.15
CA ASN A 149 20.94 5.41 -1.97
C ASN A 149 21.35 5.17 -0.51
N LYS A 150 20.60 5.72 0.46
CA LYS A 150 20.85 5.49 1.90
C LYS A 150 20.71 4.01 2.25
N ILE A 151 19.63 3.37 1.80
CA ILE A 151 19.40 1.93 2.01
C ILE A 151 20.52 1.11 1.38
N ALA A 152 20.93 1.42 0.15
CA ALA A 152 22.03 0.73 -0.53
C ALA A 152 23.38 0.87 0.20
N LYS A 153 23.66 2.04 0.78
CA LYS A 153 24.89 2.27 1.57
C LYS A 153 24.88 1.46 2.87
N SER A 154 23.77 1.48 3.64
CA SER A 154 23.65 0.66 4.85
C SER A 154 23.72 -0.84 4.56
N ALA A 155 23.25 -1.27 3.37
CA ALA A 155 23.42 -2.64 2.90
C ALA A 155 24.89 -2.99 2.65
N ALA A 156 25.60 -2.14 1.91
CA ALA A 156 27.02 -2.32 1.58
C ALA A 156 27.91 -2.33 2.84
N ASN A 157 27.54 -1.55 3.86
CA ASN A 157 28.23 -1.50 5.15
C ASN A 157 27.88 -2.68 6.08
N GLY A 158 26.98 -3.59 5.68
CA GLY A 158 26.55 -4.73 6.51
C GLY A 158 25.62 -4.37 7.67
N GLU A 159 25.16 -3.11 7.77
CA GLU A 159 24.27 -2.62 8.84
C GLU A 159 22.83 -3.13 8.69
N SER A 160 22.48 -3.66 7.52
CA SER A 160 21.18 -4.27 7.27
C SER A 160 21.32 -5.54 6.44
N ALA A 161 20.72 -6.62 6.93
CA ALA A 161 20.61 -7.88 6.20
C ALA A 161 19.71 -7.66 4.98
N VAL A 162 20.30 -7.29 3.85
CA VAL A 162 19.59 -7.11 2.59
C VAL A 162 19.35 -8.48 1.96
N LYS A 163 18.38 -9.22 2.51
CA LYS A 163 17.66 -10.23 1.73
C LYS A 163 16.58 -9.51 0.94
N THR A 164 16.83 -9.31 -0.35
CA THR A 164 15.81 -8.86 -1.30
C THR A 164 15.20 -10.10 -1.95
N GLY A 165 13.89 -10.29 -1.80
CA GLY A 165 13.19 -11.47 -2.30
C GLY A 165 13.07 -12.59 -1.27
N LYS A 166 12.40 -13.68 -1.67
CA LYS A 166 12.41 -14.95 -0.92
C LYS A 166 13.68 -15.70 -1.31
N ASP A 167 14.21 -16.49 -0.38
CA ASP A 167 15.28 -17.42 -0.74
C ASP A 167 14.78 -18.34 -1.86
N PRO A 168 15.62 -18.61 -2.88
CA PRO A 168 15.28 -19.61 -3.87
C PRO A 168 15.06 -20.93 -3.14
N LEU A 169 13.94 -21.58 -3.44
CA LEU A 169 13.75 -22.96 -3.02
C LEU A 169 14.84 -23.77 -3.75
N MET A 170 15.71 -24.44 -3.01
CA MET A 170 16.81 -25.23 -3.57
C MET A 170 16.25 -26.49 -4.22
N PHE A 171 16.90 -26.98 -5.29
CA PHE A 171 16.44 -28.20 -5.98
C PHE A 171 16.37 -29.40 -5.03
N ASP A 172 17.37 -29.57 -4.15
CA ASP A 172 17.38 -30.65 -3.18
C ASP A 172 16.19 -30.59 -2.21
N LEU A 173 15.84 -29.37 -1.78
CA LEU A 173 14.68 -29.16 -0.92
C LEU A 173 13.36 -29.39 -1.69
N TYR A 174 13.29 -28.98 -2.95
CA TYR A 174 12.16 -29.29 -3.83
C TYR A 174 11.97 -30.80 -3.98
N SER A 175 13.03 -31.54 -4.34
CA SER A 175 13.00 -33.00 -4.52
C SER A 175 12.59 -33.71 -3.24
N PHE A 176 13.20 -33.33 -2.10
CA PHE A 176 12.85 -33.86 -0.79
C PHE A 176 11.36 -33.65 -0.45
N LEU A 177 10.82 -32.46 -0.69
CA LEU A 177 9.41 -32.17 -0.44
C LEU A 177 8.51 -33.00 -1.35
N CYS A 178 8.85 -33.14 -2.63
CA CYS A 178 8.09 -33.96 -3.56
C CYS A 178 8.03 -35.43 -3.12
N ASP A 179 9.15 -36.01 -2.72
CA ASP A 179 9.22 -37.38 -2.22
C ASP A 179 8.37 -37.58 -0.96
N LYS A 180 8.44 -36.62 -0.02
CA LYS A 180 7.65 -36.68 1.22
C LYS A 180 6.15 -36.55 0.97
N MET A 181 5.74 -35.70 0.02
CA MET A 181 4.33 -35.55 -0.33
C MET A 181 3.79 -36.79 -1.05
N MET A 182 4.56 -37.41 -1.95
CA MET A 182 4.14 -38.65 -2.62
C MET A 182 4.06 -39.85 -1.68
N ALA A 183 4.95 -39.94 -0.68
CA ALA A 183 4.95 -41.02 0.29
C ALA A 183 3.79 -40.93 1.30
N HIS A 184 3.11 -39.79 1.39
CA HIS A 184 2.04 -39.57 2.36
C HIS A 184 0.69 -40.04 1.81
N SER A 185 -0.09 -40.75 2.62
CA SER A 185 -1.39 -41.34 2.22
C SER A 185 -2.55 -40.35 2.07
N SER A 186 -2.31 -39.04 2.27
CA SER A 186 -3.37 -38.03 2.28
C SER A 186 -3.59 -37.46 0.88
N LYS A 187 -4.86 -37.26 0.51
CA LYS A 187 -5.23 -36.68 -0.78
C LYS A 187 -4.75 -35.23 -0.90
N GLU A 188 -4.69 -34.51 0.21
CA GLU A 188 -4.15 -33.15 0.29
C GLU A 188 -2.66 -33.13 -0.12
N MET A 189 -1.90 -34.17 0.25
CA MET A 189 -0.48 -34.27 -0.12
C MET A 189 -0.28 -34.59 -1.60
N ALA A 190 -1.17 -35.41 -2.20
CA ALA A 190 -1.18 -35.62 -3.64
C ALA A 190 -1.47 -34.31 -4.41
N PHE A 191 -2.41 -33.50 -3.91
CA PHE A 191 -2.69 -32.18 -4.48
C PHE A 191 -1.52 -31.20 -4.31
N ALA A 192 -0.92 -31.14 -3.11
CA ALA A 192 0.23 -30.29 -2.83
C ALA A 192 1.43 -30.67 -3.71
N HIS A 193 1.66 -31.96 -3.96
CA HIS A 193 2.66 -32.44 -4.90
C HIS A 193 2.40 -31.93 -6.32
N ALA A 194 1.19 -32.13 -6.85
CA ALA A 194 0.81 -31.66 -8.18
C ALA A 194 0.98 -30.14 -8.32
N TYR A 195 0.52 -29.38 -7.32
CA TYR A 195 0.71 -27.93 -7.28
C TYR A 195 2.20 -27.55 -7.29
N MET A 196 3.03 -28.19 -6.47
CA MET A 196 4.47 -27.90 -6.39
C MET A 196 5.19 -28.19 -7.71
N VAL A 197 4.88 -29.32 -8.36
CA VAL A 197 5.44 -29.69 -9.67
C VAL A 197 5.04 -28.66 -10.73
N ILE A 198 3.77 -28.25 -10.78
CA ILE A 198 3.27 -27.27 -11.75
C ILE A 198 3.91 -25.89 -11.51
N ALA A 199 3.89 -25.42 -10.25
CA ALA A 199 4.43 -24.12 -9.87
C ALA A 199 5.93 -24.02 -10.15
N TRP A 200 6.68 -25.10 -9.88
CA TRP A 200 8.11 -25.17 -10.12
C TRP A 200 8.45 -25.20 -11.61
N ASN A 201 7.84 -26.12 -12.38
CA ASN A 201 8.19 -26.30 -13.79
C ASN A 201 7.71 -25.16 -14.70
N LEU A 202 6.54 -24.60 -14.42
CA LEU A 202 6.01 -23.47 -15.21
C LEU A 202 6.44 -22.11 -14.67
N MET A 203 7.22 -22.08 -13.58
CA MET A 203 7.58 -20.87 -12.84
C MET A 203 6.36 -19.97 -12.56
N CYS A 204 5.20 -20.58 -12.32
CA CYS A 204 3.94 -19.86 -12.25
C CYS A 204 3.63 -19.46 -10.80
N ARG A 205 3.07 -18.26 -10.63
CA ARG A 205 2.56 -17.82 -9.32
C ARG A 205 1.32 -18.65 -8.97
N SER A 206 1.01 -18.80 -7.69
CA SER A 206 -0.15 -19.57 -7.24
C SER A 206 -1.44 -19.20 -7.97
N SER A 207 -1.71 -17.89 -8.18
CA SER A 207 -2.89 -17.42 -8.92
C SER A 207 -2.97 -17.96 -10.35
N ASN A 208 -1.83 -18.16 -11.00
CA ASN A 208 -1.75 -18.67 -12.36
C ASN A 208 -1.90 -20.19 -12.33
N ALA A 209 -1.30 -20.88 -11.35
CA ALA A 209 -1.44 -22.32 -11.16
C ALA A 209 -2.91 -22.73 -10.97
N PHE A 210 -3.67 -21.98 -10.17
CA PHE A 210 -5.12 -22.22 -9.98
C PHE A 210 -5.97 -21.89 -11.21
N GLY A 211 -5.44 -21.12 -12.17
CA GLY A 211 -6.15 -20.74 -13.39
C GLY A 211 -6.00 -21.75 -14.53
N ILE A 212 -5.19 -22.80 -14.36
CA ILE A 212 -4.97 -23.85 -15.36
C ILE A 212 -6.23 -24.73 -15.40
N ARG A 213 -6.84 -24.84 -16.58
CA ARG A 213 -8.05 -25.64 -16.84
C ARG A 213 -7.71 -26.85 -17.69
#